data_AF-A0A3N6GED1-F1
#
_entry.id   AF-A0A3N6GED1-F1
#
_cell.length_a   1.000
_cell.length_b   1.000
_cell.length_c   1.000
_cell.angle_alpha   90.00
_cell.angle_beta   90.00
_cell.angle_gamma   90.00
#
_symmetry.space_group_name_H-M   'P 1'
#
loop_
_entity.id
_entity.type
_entity.pdbx_description
1 polymer ?
#
loop_
_entity_poly.entity_id
_entity_poly.type
_entity_poly.pdbx_seq_one_letter_code
_entity_poly.pdbx_strand_id
1 'polypeptide(L)'
;MDGSDSHDGLDPGFTGDWAEAASDPAFEQAQNDERDRVYFDPAVSRGKADGLGTLGQFAYYDAIVMHGGGDDGTSFGSIRQRAVAQARPPSQGGDEVAYLDAFLDARVWAMEQEEAHSDTSRVDTAQRVFLRNGNLDLDPPLDWHVYGDAFHIG
;
A
#
# COMPACT_ATOMS: atom_id res chain seq x y z
N MET A 1 -21.12 10.50 -13.46
CA MET A 1 -19.70 10.81 -13.29
C MET A 1 -19.25 10.20 -11.98
N ASP A 2 -19.54 10.82 -10.84
CA ASP A 2 -19.07 10.29 -9.55
C ASP A 2 -19.85 9.04 -9.14
N GLY A 3 -19.14 7.90 -9.09
CA GLY A 3 -19.69 6.59 -8.74
C GLY A 3 -20.06 5.67 -9.93
N SER A 4 -19.70 6.03 -11.17
CA SER A 4 -19.88 5.21 -12.38
C SER A 4 -18.60 5.18 -13.22
N ASP A 5 -18.45 4.21 -14.12
CA ASP A 5 -17.36 4.11 -15.10
C ASP A 5 -17.61 4.90 -16.41
N SER A 6 -18.62 5.78 -16.43
CA SER A 6 -18.96 6.58 -17.62
C SER A 6 -17.87 7.59 -17.99
N HIS A 7 -17.64 7.74 -19.29
CA HIS A 7 -16.71 8.72 -19.89
C HIS A 7 -17.42 9.95 -20.48
N ASP A 8 -18.72 10.11 -20.23
CA ASP A 8 -19.49 11.22 -20.79
C ASP A 8 -18.85 12.57 -20.41
N GLY A 9 -18.66 13.46 -21.37
CA GLY A 9 -18.04 14.77 -21.13
C GLY A 9 -16.52 14.76 -20.89
N LEU A 10 -15.88 13.59 -20.85
CA LEU A 10 -14.41 13.44 -20.83
C LEU A 10 -13.88 13.17 -22.24
N ASP A 11 -14.50 12.21 -22.94
CA ASP A 11 -14.02 11.81 -24.25
C ASP A 11 -14.34 12.84 -25.35
N PRO A 12 -13.42 13.04 -26.33
CA PRO A 12 -12.10 12.40 -26.44
C PRO A 12 -10.94 13.22 -25.83
N GLY A 13 -11.20 14.46 -25.39
CA GLY A 13 -10.15 15.45 -25.10
C GLY A 13 -9.40 15.23 -23.79
N PHE A 14 -10.08 14.68 -22.78
CA PHE A 14 -9.56 14.61 -21.42
C PHE A 14 -8.20 13.89 -21.31
N THR A 15 -8.00 12.79 -22.05
CA THR A 15 -6.73 12.05 -22.00
C THR A 15 -5.55 12.84 -22.56
N GLY A 16 -5.77 13.65 -23.59
CA GLY A 16 -4.76 14.55 -24.15
C GLY A 16 -4.44 15.70 -23.19
N ASP A 17 -5.47 16.33 -22.65
CA ASP A 17 -5.33 17.44 -21.70
C ASP A 17 -4.65 16.98 -20.40
N TRP A 18 -4.92 15.76 -19.92
CA TRP A 18 -4.24 15.16 -18.78
C TRP A 18 -2.74 14.94 -19.03
N ALA A 19 -2.38 14.43 -20.22
CA ALA A 19 -0.99 14.23 -20.59
C ALA A 19 -0.23 15.56 -20.72
N GLU A 20 -0.88 16.61 -21.20
CA GLU A 20 -0.31 17.97 -21.24
C GLU A 20 -0.11 18.51 -19.81
N ALA A 21 -1.13 18.44 -18.96
CA ALA A 21 -1.06 18.88 -17.57
C ALA A 21 0.01 18.12 -16.76
N ALA A 22 0.24 16.84 -17.04
CA ALA A 22 1.28 16.02 -16.40
C ALA A 22 2.72 16.54 -16.61
N SER A 23 2.93 17.51 -17.52
CA SER A 23 4.21 18.21 -17.68
C SER A 23 4.32 19.52 -16.88
N ASP A 24 3.22 19.98 -16.26
CA ASP A 24 3.19 21.15 -15.40
C ASP A 24 3.60 20.78 -13.97
N PRO A 25 4.69 21.36 -13.41
CA PRO A 25 5.10 21.11 -12.03
C PRO A 25 4.02 21.40 -10.99
N ALA A 26 3.09 22.31 -11.27
CA ALA A 26 1.98 22.57 -10.36
C ALA A 26 1.01 21.38 -10.28
N PHE A 27 0.81 20.67 -11.39
CA PHE A 27 -0.03 19.48 -11.41
C PHE A 27 0.69 18.27 -10.80
N GLU A 28 2.01 18.15 -10.98
CA GLU A 28 2.83 17.18 -10.25
C GLU A 28 2.75 17.39 -8.73
N GLN A 29 2.84 18.65 -8.28
CA GLN A 29 2.70 18.98 -6.86
C GLN A 29 1.30 18.65 -6.33
N ALA A 30 0.25 18.95 -7.10
CA ALA A 30 -1.12 18.60 -6.71
C ALA A 30 -1.30 17.08 -6.54
N GLN A 31 -0.68 16.26 -7.40
CA GLN A 31 -0.69 14.80 -7.25
C GLN A 31 0.07 14.34 -6.00
N ASN A 32 1.23 14.94 -5.70
CA ASN A 32 1.98 14.64 -4.48
C ASN A 32 1.17 14.99 -3.23
N ASP A 33 0.56 16.18 -3.19
CA ASP A 33 -0.24 16.64 -2.05
C ASP A 33 -1.44 15.72 -1.79
N GLU A 34 -2.13 15.29 -2.85
CA GLU A 34 -3.27 14.38 -2.73
C GLU A 34 -2.85 12.96 -2.34
N ARG A 35 -1.74 12.44 -2.89
CA ARG A 35 -1.14 11.18 -2.44
C ARG A 35 -0.81 11.22 -0.96
N ASP A 36 -0.18 12.31 -0.50
CA ASP A 36 0.30 12.42 0.86
C ASP A 36 -0.85 12.54 1.85
N ARG A 37 -1.80 13.43 1.55
CA ARG A 37 -2.98 13.67 2.37
C ARG A 37 -3.85 12.43 2.57
N VAL A 38 -4.05 11.64 1.51
CA VAL A 38 -5.04 10.54 1.51
C VAL A 38 -4.41 9.19 1.85
N TYR A 39 -3.16 8.96 1.46
CA TYR A 39 -2.53 7.63 1.54
C TYR A 39 -1.28 7.62 2.42
N PHE A 40 -0.26 8.44 2.08
CA PHE A 40 1.06 8.34 2.71
C PHE A 40 1.03 8.75 4.18
N ASP A 41 0.57 9.96 4.49
CA ASP A 41 0.58 10.48 5.85
C ASP A 41 -0.30 9.64 6.79
N PRO A 42 -1.54 9.24 6.41
CA PRO A 42 -2.35 8.35 7.24
C PRO A 42 -1.69 7.00 7.52
N ALA A 43 -1.11 6.35 6.51
CA ALA A 43 -0.44 5.06 6.67
C ALA A 43 0.80 5.16 7.56
N VAL A 44 1.67 6.14 7.30
CA VAL A 44 2.90 6.36 8.08
C VAL A 44 2.58 6.74 9.52
N SER A 45 1.63 7.66 9.72
CA SER A 45 1.17 8.05 11.06
C SER A 45 0.63 6.85 11.83
N ARG A 46 -0.16 5.99 11.15
CA ARG A 46 -0.69 4.77 11.78
C ARG A 46 0.39 3.74 12.08
N GLY A 47 1.34 3.51 11.16
CA GLY A 47 2.46 2.61 11.39
C GLY A 47 3.31 3.05 12.59
N LYS A 48 3.58 4.35 12.72
CA LYS A 48 4.27 4.92 13.89
C LYS A 48 3.46 4.74 15.18
N ALA A 49 2.15 4.95 15.15
CA ALA A 49 1.29 4.73 16.31
C ALA A 49 1.26 3.25 16.76
N ASP A 50 1.42 2.32 15.81
CA ASP A 50 1.54 0.89 16.09
C ASP A 50 2.97 0.46 16.48
N GLY A 51 3.95 1.36 16.40
CA GLY A 51 5.34 1.11 16.78
C GLY A 51 6.15 0.37 15.71
N LEU A 52 5.76 0.49 14.44
CA LEU A 52 6.42 -0.18 13.31
C LEU A 52 7.61 0.62 12.78
N GLY A 53 8.67 -0.09 12.39
CA GLY A 53 9.78 0.40 11.59
C GLY A 53 9.39 0.72 10.15
N THR A 54 10.38 1.02 9.31
CA THR A 54 10.17 1.51 7.94
C THR A 54 9.45 0.49 7.06
N LEU A 55 9.81 -0.80 7.14
CA LEU A 55 9.14 -1.86 6.38
C LEU A 55 7.65 -1.96 6.74
N GLY A 56 7.30 -1.84 8.02
CA GLY A 56 5.91 -1.89 8.45
C GLY A 56 5.10 -0.66 8.01
N GLN A 57 5.71 0.52 8.03
CA GLN A 57 5.11 1.74 7.47
C GLN A 57 4.90 1.61 5.95
N PHE A 58 5.87 1.03 5.23
CA PHE A 58 5.73 0.72 3.80
C PHE A 58 4.59 -0.28 3.53
N ALA A 59 4.49 -1.36 4.32
CA ALA A 59 3.42 -2.34 4.18
C ALA A 59 2.03 -1.70 4.38
N TYR A 60 1.89 -0.78 5.33
CA TYR A 60 0.66 -0.01 5.53
C TYR A 60 0.35 0.91 4.36
N TYR A 61 1.37 1.61 3.85
CA TYR A 61 1.21 2.51 2.71
C TYR A 61 0.77 1.74 1.45
N ASP A 62 1.40 0.62 1.17
CA ASP A 62 1.06 -0.22 0.02
C ASP A 62 -0.37 -0.80 0.12
N ALA A 63 -0.80 -1.13 1.34
CA ALA A 63 -2.15 -1.61 1.60
C ALA A 63 -3.21 -0.53 1.40
N ILE A 64 -3.00 0.70 1.92
CA ILE A 64 -3.98 1.78 1.76
C ILE A 64 -4.07 2.29 0.32
N VAL A 65 -2.97 2.22 -0.45
CA VAL A 65 -3.01 2.56 -1.89
C VAL A 65 -3.90 1.59 -2.67
N MET A 66 -3.86 0.30 -2.32
CA MET A 66 -4.64 -0.72 -3.02
C MET A 66 -6.09 -0.81 -2.54
N HIS A 67 -6.29 -0.77 -1.22
CA HIS A 67 -7.60 -1.04 -0.60
C HIS A 67 -8.31 0.22 -0.08
N GLY A 68 -7.69 1.40 -0.24
CA GLY A 68 -8.24 2.65 0.25
C GLY A 68 -8.32 2.76 1.78
N GLY A 69 -8.68 3.96 2.23
CA GLY A 69 -8.92 4.31 3.64
C GLY A 69 -10.39 4.23 4.07
N GLY A 70 -11.24 3.51 3.32
CA GLY A 70 -12.67 3.35 3.57
C GLY A 70 -12.98 2.47 4.80
N ASP A 71 -14.23 2.05 4.90
CA ASP A 71 -14.77 1.24 6.02
C ASP A 71 -15.31 -0.13 5.59
N ASP A 72 -15.10 -0.53 4.33
CA ASP A 72 -15.47 -1.85 3.84
C ASP A 72 -14.59 -2.97 4.41
N GLY A 73 -14.97 -4.23 4.15
CA GLY A 73 -14.34 -5.42 4.72
C GLY A 73 -12.91 -5.69 4.25
N THR A 74 -12.46 -5.10 3.15
CA THR A 74 -11.11 -5.25 2.60
C THR A 74 -10.28 -3.97 2.69
N SER A 75 -10.86 -2.85 3.13
CA SER A 75 -10.16 -1.59 3.41
C SER A 75 -8.93 -1.76 4.32
N PHE A 76 -8.00 -0.80 4.23
CA PHE A 76 -6.80 -0.79 5.08
C PHE A 76 -7.12 -0.91 6.58
N GLY A 77 -8.17 -0.22 7.04
CA GLY A 77 -8.62 -0.28 8.42
C GLY A 77 -9.03 -1.69 8.84
N SER A 78 -9.78 -2.39 7.99
CA SER A 78 -10.24 -3.77 8.21
C SER A 78 -9.10 -4.79 8.15
N ILE A 79 -8.18 -4.66 7.19
CA ILE A 79 -6.96 -5.50 7.12
C ILE A 79 -6.15 -5.37 8.40
N ARG A 80 -5.92 -4.14 8.86
CA ARG A 80 -5.19 -3.89 10.10
C ARG A 80 -5.90 -4.50 11.31
N GLN A 81 -7.21 -4.37 11.42
CA GLN A 81 -7.98 -4.98 12.52
C GLN A 81 -7.85 -6.50 12.52
N ARG A 82 -7.90 -7.14 11.35
CA ARG A 82 -7.67 -8.58 11.18
C ARG A 82 -6.27 -8.98 11.67
N ALA A 83 -5.25 -8.20 11.33
CA ALA A 83 -3.88 -8.43 11.79
C ALA A 83 -3.74 -8.33 13.32
N VAL A 84 -4.30 -7.25 13.91
CA VAL A 84 -4.27 -7.01 15.37
C VAL A 84 -4.98 -8.11 16.16
N ALA A 85 -6.02 -8.72 15.58
CA ALA A 85 -6.71 -9.85 16.19
C ALA A 85 -5.83 -11.12 16.27
N GLN A 86 -4.82 -11.24 15.41
CA GLN A 86 -3.90 -12.40 15.35
C GLN A 86 -2.60 -12.15 16.11
N ALA A 87 -2.02 -10.95 15.98
CA ALA A 87 -0.75 -10.59 16.61
C ALA A 87 -0.82 -9.17 17.18
N ARG A 88 -0.26 -8.96 18.38
CA ARG A 88 -0.17 -7.63 18.97
C ARG A 88 0.86 -6.79 18.20
N PRO A 89 0.59 -5.52 17.92
CA PRO A 89 1.61 -4.63 17.37
C PRO A 89 2.68 -4.29 18.42
N PRO A 90 3.86 -3.80 18.00
CA PRO A 90 4.94 -3.41 18.92
C PRO A 90 4.53 -2.39 20.00
N SER A 91 3.66 -1.43 19.66
CA SER A 91 3.06 -0.48 20.63
C SER A 91 2.30 -1.13 21.79
N GLN A 92 1.91 -2.41 21.64
CA GLN A 92 1.23 -3.21 22.65
C GLN A 92 2.11 -4.35 23.18
N GLY A 93 3.43 -4.25 22.97
CA GLY A 93 4.43 -5.21 23.43
C GLY A 93 4.52 -6.49 22.60
N GLY A 94 4.01 -6.49 21.36
CA GLY A 94 4.19 -7.61 20.44
C GLY A 94 5.52 -7.56 19.68
N ASP A 95 5.88 -8.69 19.07
CA ASP A 95 7.03 -8.79 18.17
C ASP A 95 6.67 -8.20 16.79
N GLU A 96 7.55 -7.36 16.24
CA GLU A 96 7.28 -6.68 14.97
C GLU A 96 7.19 -7.67 13.81
N VAL A 97 8.08 -8.66 13.75
CA VAL A 97 8.09 -9.63 12.66
C VAL A 97 6.80 -10.45 12.66
N ALA A 98 6.39 -10.94 13.83
CA ALA A 98 5.12 -11.67 14.00
C ALA A 98 3.91 -10.80 13.64
N TYR A 99 3.92 -9.52 14.00
CA TYR A 99 2.85 -8.59 13.64
C TYR A 99 2.79 -8.35 12.12
N LEU A 100 3.94 -8.11 11.49
CA LEU A 100 4.01 -7.86 10.05
C LEU A 100 3.64 -9.11 9.25
N ASP A 101 4.03 -10.31 9.70
CA ASP A 101 3.61 -11.55 9.05
C ASP A 101 2.08 -11.72 9.10
N ALA A 102 1.47 -11.47 10.27
CA ALA A 102 0.02 -11.48 10.41
C ALA A 102 -0.68 -10.39 9.57
N PHE A 103 -0.07 -9.21 9.43
CA PHE A 103 -0.59 -8.14 8.58
C PHE A 103 -0.54 -8.50 7.10
N LEU A 104 0.59 -9.05 6.63
CA LEU A 104 0.73 -9.46 5.23
C LEU A 104 -0.19 -10.64 4.90
N ASP A 105 -0.47 -11.54 5.84
CA ASP A 105 -1.48 -12.60 5.67
C ASP A 105 -2.90 -12.05 5.57
N ALA A 106 -3.25 -11.10 6.45
CA ALA A 106 -4.53 -10.40 6.38
C ALA A 106 -4.70 -9.66 5.04
N ARG A 107 -3.61 -9.12 4.51
CA ARG A 107 -3.59 -8.41 3.24
C ARG A 107 -3.77 -9.35 2.05
N VAL A 108 -3.03 -10.46 2.00
CA VAL A 108 -3.21 -11.49 0.95
C VAL A 108 -4.66 -11.98 0.93
N TRP A 109 -5.24 -12.26 2.11
CA TRP A 109 -6.65 -12.63 2.21
C TRP A 109 -7.60 -11.59 1.59
N ALA A 110 -7.32 -10.29 1.79
CA ALA A 110 -8.13 -9.21 1.24
C ALA A 110 -7.98 -9.10 -0.29
N MET A 111 -6.76 -9.20 -0.80
CA MET A 111 -6.46 -9.22 -2.24
C MET A 111 -7.19 -10.35 -2.97
N GLU A 112 -7.25 -11.54 -2.35
CA GLU A 112 -7.96 -12.70 -2.91
C GLU A 112 -9.49 -12.53 -2.98
N GLN A 113 -10.09 -11.57 -2.27
CA GLN A 113 -11.53 -11.28 -2.37
C GLN A 113 -11.89 -10.45 -3.61
N GLU A 114 -10.91 -9.78 -4.22
CA GLU A 114 -11.11 -8.84 -5.32
C GLU A 114 -10.49 -9.43 -6.61
N GLU A 115 -11.31 -9.80 -7.59
CA GLU A 115 -10.84 -10.53 -8.80
C GLU A 115 -9.70 -9.81 -9.53
N ALA A 116 -9.76 -8.48 -9.59
CA ALA A 116 -8.75 -7.62 -10.21
C ALA A 116 -7.39 -7.64 -9.48
N HIS A 117 -7.30 -8.23 -8.28
CA HIS A 117 -6.16 -8.15 -7.37
C HIS A 117 -5.65 -9.52 -6.91
N SER A 118 -6.01 -10.59 -7.61
CA SER A 118 -5.64 -11.97 -7.25
C SER A 118 -4.14 -12.30 -7.33
N ASP A 119 -3.32 -11.51 -8.05
CA ASP A 119 -1.85 -11.65 -8.03
C ASP A 119 -1.26 -10.94 -6.79
N THR A 120 -0.72 -11.74 -5.88
CA THR A 120 -0.18 -11.32 -4.59
C THR A 120 1.33 -11.12 -4.59
N SER A 121 2.00 -11.10 -5.75
CA SER A 121 3.46 -10.98 -5.87
C SER A 121 4.03 -9.72 -5.18
N ARG A 122 3.29 -8.60 -5.16
CA ARG A 122 3.65 -7.39 -4.41
C ARG A 122 3.82 -7.63 -2.90
N VAL A 123 3.17 -8.65 -2.36
CA VAL A 123 3.39 -9.17 -1.01
C VAL A 123 4.44 -10.28 -1.04
N ASP A 124 4.18 -11.35 -1.79
CA ASP A 124 4.89 -12.62 -1.64
C ASP A 124 6.35 -12.58 -2.10
N THR A 125 6.62 -11.86 -3.19
CA THR A 125 7.94 -11.75 -3.79
C THR A 125 8.59 -10.38 -3.61
N ALA A 126 8.00 -9.54 -2.74
CA ALA A 126 8.58 -8.27 -2.31
C ALA A 126 8.51 -8.08 -0.77
N GLN A 127 7.38 -7.64 -0.22
CA GLN A 127 7.28 -7.31 1.22
C GLN A 127 7.65 -8.48 2.13
N ARG A 128 7.20 -9.70 1.80
CA ARG A 128 7.53 -10.91 2.55
C ARG A 128 9.01 -11.27 2.43
N VAL A 129 9.66 -10.96 1.30
CA VAL A 129 11.09 -11.16 1.11
C VAL A 129 11.87 -10.21 2.03
N PHE A 130 11.52 -8.93 2.06
CA PHE A 130 12.16 -7.96 2.95
C PHE A 130 12.01 -8.36 4.42
N LEU A 131 10.81 -8.81 4.81
CA LEU A 131 10.54 -9.29 6.17
C LEU A 131 11.38 -10.52 6.52
N ARG A 132 11.43 -11.52 5.63
CA ARG A 132 12.22 -12.75 5.83
C ARG A 132 13.73 -12.48 5.90
N ASN A 133 14.20 -11.46 5.21
CA ASN A 133 15.59 -11.01 5.29
C ASN A 133 15.89 -10.21 6.57
N GLY A 134 14.88 -9.92 7.39
CA GLY A 134 15.02 -9.09 8.58
C GLY A 134 15.30 -7.62 8.27
N ASN A 135 15.04 -7.16 7.04
CA ASN A 135 15.28 -5.78 6.64
C ASN A 135 14.10 -4.88 7.07
N LEU A 136 13.93 -4.74 8.39
CA LEU A 136 12.84 -3.95 9.00
C LEU A 136 12.99 -2.44 8.73
N ASP A 137 14.21 -1.98 8.47
CA ASP A 137 14.51 -0.59 8.17
C ASP A 137 14.38 -0.26 6.67
N LEU A 138 14.14 -1.28 5.82
CA LEU A 138 13.99 -1.17 4.36
C LEU A 138 15.21 -0.52 3.68
N ASP A 139 16.40 -0.84 4.18
CA ASP A 139 17.67 -0.29 3.68
C ASP A 139 18.07 -0.97 2.35
N PRO A 140 18.57 -0.22 1.36
CA PRO A 140 19.22 -0.80 0.19
C PRO A 140 20.47 -1.64 0.54
N PRO A 141 20.81 -2.66 -0.26
CA PRO A 141 20.15 -3.03 -1.51
C PRO A 141 18.81 -3.77 -1.31
N LEU A 142 17.82 -3.40 -2.12
CA LEU A 142 16.50 -4.02 -2.20
C LEU A 142 16.37 -4.74 -3.54
N ASP A 143 16.12 -6.04 -3.48
CA ASP A 143 15.83 -6.89 -4.64
C ASP A 143 14.47 -7.54 -4.46
N TRP A 144 13.59 -7.40 -5.44
CA TRP A 144 12.25 -7.99 -5.39
C TRP A 144 11.69 -8.29 -6.77
N HIS A 145 10.59 -9.04 -6.80
CA HIS A 145 9.83 -9.29 -8.01
C HIS A 145 8.37 -8.91 -7.84
N VAL A 146 7.75 -8.40 -8.89
CA VAL A 146 6.29 -8.23 -8.99
C VAL A 146 5.87 -8.65 -10.39
N TYR A 147 4.80 -9.43 -10.51
CA TYR A 147 4.31 -9.99 -11.80
C TYR A 147 5.37 -10.80 -12.59
N GLY A 148 6.40 -11.30 -11.91
CA GLY A 148 7.52 -12.04 -12.50
C GLY A 148 8.72 -11.18 -12.90
N ASP A 149 8.59 -9.86 -12.93
CA ASP A 149 9.67 -8.93 -13.29
C ASP A 149 10.53 -8.57 -12.08
N ALA A 150 11.85 -8.56 -12.28
CA ALA A 150 12.83 -8.24 -11.24
C ALA A 150 13.12 -6.74 -11.16
N PHE A 151 13.24 -6.23 -9.94
CA PHE A 151 13.59 -4.84 -9.65
C PHE A 151 14.72 -4.77 -8.61
N HIS A 152 15.51 -3.71 -8.69
CA HIS A 152 16.66 -3.47 -7.83
C HIS A 152 16.79 -1.98 -7.46
N ILE A 153 17.04 -1.70 -6.18
CA ILE A 153 17.50 -0.41 -5.66
C ILE A 153 18.76 -0.68 -4.84
N GLY A 154 19.87 -0.01 -5.15
CA GLY A 154 21.18 -0.22 -4.51
C GLY A 154 21.80 1.04 -3.94
#